data_AF-A0A2N2L7S4-F1
#
_entry.id   AF-A0A2N2L7S4-F1
#
_cell.length_a   1.000
_cell.length_b   1.000
_cell.length_c   1.000
_cell.angle_alpha   90.00
_cell.angle_beta   90.00
_cell.angle_gamma   90.00
#
_symmetry.space_group_name_H-M   'P 1'
#
loop_
_entity.id
_entity.type
_entity.pdbx_description
1 polymer ?
#
loop_
_entity_poly.entity_id
_entity_poly.type
_entity_poly.pdbx_seq_one_letter_code
_entity_poly.pdbx_strand_id
1 'polypeptide(L)'
;MNVLLEKKKQLIRDTIIEAAEELFSKNGYHNTQIMDIVNAVGMSAGTFYNYFKDKRDLFGQITHKNLAELRSRIKNLREPLKIWEHADREDKLNQSFGAY
;
A
#
# COMPACT_ATOMS: atom_id res chain seq x y z
N MET A 1 -26.09 15.87 -0.91
CA MET A 1 -25.70 16.00 0.51
C MET A 1 -24.77 14.86 0.99
N ASN A 2 -24.95 13.61 0.55
CA ASN A 2 -24.08 12.47 0.95
C ASN A 2 -22.61 12.55 0.49
N VAL A 3 -22.32 13.04 -0.72
CA VAL A 3 -20.94 13.00 -1.27
C VAL A 3 -19.94 13.86 -0.48
N LEU A 4 -20.38 15.01 0.04
CA LEU A 4 -19.53 15.90 0.85
C LEU A 4 -19.16 15.28 2.19
N LEU A 5 -20.12 14.59 2.83
CA LEU A 5 -19.90 13.92 4.10
C LEU A 5 -18.92 12.74 3.93
N GLU A 6 -19.09 11.93 2.88
CA GLU A 6 -18.17 10.83 2.57
C GLU A 6 -16.76 11.32 2.27
N LYS A 7 -16.61 12.42 1.51
CA LYS A 7 -15.30 13.04 1.28
C LYS A 7 -14.64 13.50 2.57
N LYS A 8 -15.39 14.15 3.47
CA LYS A 8 -14.85 14.59 4.78
C LYS A 8 -14.42 13.40 5.63
N LYS A 9 -15.24 12.34 5.65
CA LYS A 9 -14.96 11.09 6.35
C LYS A 9 -13.65 10.47 5.81
N GLN A 10 -13.52 10.37 4.49
CA GLN A 10 -12.30 9.86 3.86
C GLN A 10 -11.07 10.71 4.19
N LEU A 11 -11.18 12.04 4.13
CA LEU A 11 -10.06 12.93 4.45
C LEU A 11 -9.55 12.73 5.89
N ILE A 12 -10.46 12.72 6.87
CA ILE A 12 -10.08 12.47 8.28
C ILE A 12 -9.44 11.10 8.43
N ARG A 13 -10.01 10.10 7.76
CA ARG A 13 -9.49 8.74 7.77
C ARG A 13 -8.05 8.67 7.25
N ASP A 14 -7.75 9.38 6.17
CA ASP A 14 -6.42 9.43 5.56
C ASP A 14 -5.43 10.21 6.43
N THR A 15 -5.85 11.34 7.02
CA THR A 15 -5.04 12.11 7.98
C THR A 15 -4.59 11.25 9.18
N ILE A 16 -5.47 10.40 9.72
CA ILE A 16 -5.11 9.49 10.81
C ILE A 16 -4.12 8.41 10.34
N ILE A 17 -4.27 7.89 9.11
CA ILE A 17 -3.31 6.94 8.53
C ILE A 17 -1.92 7.58 8.45
N GLU A 18 -1.81 8.76 7.85
CA GLU A 18 -0.52 9.42 7.61
C GLU A 18 0.24 9.66 8.91
N ALA A 19 -0.44 10.19 9.93
CA ALA A 19 0.15 10.39 11.25
C ALA A 19 0.57 9.07 11.92
N ALA A 20 -0.23 8.01 11.76
CA ALA A 20 0.11 6.71 12.29
C ALA A 20 1.33 6.10 11.58
N GLU A 21 1.43 6.21 10.26
CA GLU A 21 2.57 5.74 9.48
C GLU A 21 3.87 6.42 9.92
N GLU A 22 3.83 7.74 10.11
CA GLU A 22 4.99 8.51 10.59
C GLU A 22 5.40 8.07 12.00
N LEU A 23 4.46 8.03 12.94
CA LEU A 23 4.75 7.69 14.34
C LEU A 23 5.17 6.22 14.50
N PHE A 24 4.57 5.28 13.76
CA PHE A 24 5.01 3.90 13.76
C PHE A 24 6.42 3.74 13.20
N SER A 25 6.76 4.48 12.15
CA SER A 25 8.11 4.44 11.56
C SER A 25 9.17 5.06 12.49
N LYS A 26 8.80 6.12 13.21
CA LYS A 26 9.72 6.85 14.10
C LYS A 26 9.92 6.17 15.45
N ASN A 27 8.85 5.70 16.07
CA ASN A 27 8.85 5.24 17.46
C ASN A 27 8.66 3.72 17.59
N GLY A 28 8.21 3.04 16.52
CA GLY A 28 7.83 1.64 16.53
C GLY A 28 6.37 1.42 16.98
N TYR A 29 5.78 0.30 16.53
CA TYR A 29 4.36 -0.01 16.78
C TYR A 29 3.97 -0.04 18.26
N HIS A 30 4.80 -0.66 19.11
CA HIS A 30 4.46 -0.83 20.53
C HIS A 30 4.54 0.47 21.32
N ASN A 31 5.46 1.37 20.96
CA ASN A 31 5.68 2.64 21.67
C ASN A 31 4.71 3.75 21.23
N THR A 32 3.98 3.56 20.12
CA THR A 32 2.97 4.52 19.65
C THR A 32 1.60 4.14 20.18
N GLN A 33 0.95 5.06 20.90
CA GLN A 33 -0.41 4.92 21.40
C GLN A 33 -1.41 5.62 20.47
N ILE A 34 -2.69 5.26 20.58
CA ILE A 34 -3.77 5.94 19.84
C ILE A 34 -3.79 7.44 20.18
N MET A 35 -3.51 7.78 21.44
CA MET A 35 -3.46 9.17 21.89
C MET A 35 -2.37 9.98 21.18
N ASP A 36 -1.19 9.41 20.94
CA ASP A 36 -0.11 10.09 20.23
C ASP A 36 -0.54 10.44 18.80
N ILE A 37 -1.22 9.51 18.13
CA ILE A 37 -1.69 9.66 16.76
C ILE A 37 -2.74 10.77 16.66
N VAL A 38 -3.77 10.72 17.50
CA VAL A 38 -4.85 11.73 17.43
C VAL A 38 -4.37 13.11 17.88
N ASN A 39 -3.45 13.18 18.85
CA ASN A 39 -2.86 14.44 19.28
C ASN A 39 -2.01 15.07 18.16
N ALA A 40 -1.27 14.27 17.39
CA ALA A 40 -0.46 14.76 16.28
C ALA A 40 -1.29 15.46 15.18
N VAL A 41 -2.58 15.13 15.07
CA VAL A 41 -3.51 15.70 14.08
C VAL A 41 -4.60 16.56 14.69
N GLY A 42 -4.50 16.91 15.98
CA GLY A 42 -5.45 17.78 16.68
C GLY A 42 -6.86 17.17 16.83
N MET A 43 -6.97 15.85 16.96
CA MET A 43 -8.22 15.12 17.07
C MET A 43 -8.40 14.45 18.44
N SER A 44 -9.64 14.08 18.76
CA SER A 44 -9.96 13.31 19.96
C SER A 44 -9.81 11.81 19.73
N ALA A 45 -9.63 11.03 20.79
CA ALA A 45 -9.73 9.57 20.72
C ALA A 45 -11.11 9.09 20.22
N GLY A 46 -12.19 9.80 20.57
CA GLY A 46 -13.53 9.49 20.06
C GLY A 46 -13.60 9.62 18.53
N THR A 47 -12.88 10.57 17.95
CA THR A 47 -12.74 10.70 16.49
C THR A 47 -12.11 9.46 15.89
N PHE A 48 -11.03 8.92 16.47
CA PHE A 48 -10.37 7.71 16.00
C PHE A 48 -11.34 6.52 15.93
N TYR A 49 -12.11 6.29 16.98
CA TYR A 49 -13.02 5.15 17.06
C TYR A 49 -14.21 5.21 16.08
N ASN A 50 -14.45 6.35 15.43
CA ASN A 50 -15.39 6.45 14.32
C ASN A 50 -14.86 5.82 13.01
N TYR A 51 -13.55 5.57 12.92
CA TYR A 51 -12.89 5.09 11.71
C TYR A 51 -12.19 3.75 11.89
N PHE A 52 -11.66 3.48 13.08
CA PHE A 52 -10.87 2.30 13.38
C PHE A 52 -11.33 1.67 14.68
N LYS A 53 -11.33 0.35 14.74
CA LYS A 53 -11.74 -0.39 15.95
C LYS A 53 -10.70 -0.30 17.05
N ASP A 54 -9.44 -0.47 16.69
CA ASP A 54 -8.29 -0.44 17.61
C ASP A 54 -6.99 -0.13 16.85
N LYS A 55 -5.85 -0.10 17.55
CA LYS A 55 -4.52 0.14 16.96
C LYS A 55 -4.11 -0.96 15.97
N ARG A 56 -4.57 -2.20 16.16
CA ARG A 56 -4.27 -3.34 15.25
C ARG A 56 -5.04 -3.21 13.95
N ASP A 57 -6.30 -2.78 14.02
CA ASP A 57 -7.14 -2.52 12.85
C ASP A 57 -6.53 -1.41 11.97
N LEU A 58 -6.14 -0.28 12.57
CA LEU A 58 -5.41 0.78 11.87
C LEU A 58 -4.16 0.24 11.17
N PHE A 59 -3.31 -0.50 11.89
CA PHE A 59 -2.09 -1.08 11.34
C PHE A 59 -2.37 -2.10 10.22
N GLY A 60 -3.41 -2.93 10.36
CA GLY A 60 -3.84 -3.87 9.33
C GLY A 60 -4.28 -3.16 8.06
N GLN A 61 -5.00 -2.04 8.18
CA GLN A 61 -5.44 -1.25 7.03
C GLN A 61 -4.26 -0.54 6.34
N ILE A 62 -3.30 -0.02 7.11
CA ILE A 62 -2.06 0.56 6.59
C ILE A 62 -1.25 -0.47 5.81
N THR A 63 -0.98 -1.63 6.43
CA THR A 63 -0.17 -2.69 5.81
C THR A 63 -0.84 -3.25 4.56
N HIS A 64 -2.17 -3.39 4.56
CA HIS A 64 -2.91 -3.81 3.39
C HIS A 64 -2.77 -2.83 2.21
N LYS A 65 -2.94 -1.52 2.47
CA LYS A 65 -2.74 -0.45 1.47
C LYS A 65 -1.32 -0.50 0.91
N ASN A 66 -0.32 -0.53 1.77
CA ASN A 66 1.09 -0.47 1.38
C ASN A 66 1.50 -1.71 0.58
N LEU A 67 0.99 -2.89 0.96
CA LEU A 67 1.23 -4.12 0.20
C LEU A 67 0.58 -4.09 -1.18
N ALA A 68 -0.64 -3.54 -1.30
CA ALA A 68 -1.32 -3.38 -2.58
C ALA A 68 -0.55 -2.41 -3.50
N GLU A 69 -0.07 -1.29 -2.95
CA GLU A 69 0.72 -0.31 -3.69
C GLU A 69 2.07 -0.90 -4.14
N LEU A 70 2.77 -1.62 -3.25
CA LEU A 70 4.01 -2.31 -3.59
C LEU A 70 3.80 -3.33 -4.72
N ARG A 71 2.72 -4.13 -4.66
CA ARG A 71 2.36 -5.07 -5.73
C ARG A 71 2.14 -4.36 -7.07
N SER A 72 1.45 -3.23 -7.06
CA SER A 72 1.21 -2.42 -8.26
C SER A 72 2.53 -1.89 -8.84
N ARG A 73 3.40 -1.35 -7.99
CA ARG A 73 4.73 -0.85 -8.40
C ARG A 73 5.60 -1.95 -8.98
N ILE A 74 5.66 -3.13 -8.34
CA ILE A 74 6.39 -4.29 -8.86
C ILE A 74 5.85 -4.71 -10.23
N LYS A 75 4.52 -4.75 -10.38
CA LYS A 75 3.87 -5.09 -11.67
C LYS A 75 4.28 -4.13 -12.78
N ASN A 76 4.37 -2.83 -12.48
CA ASN A 76 4.69 -1.79 -13.47
C ASN A 76 6.20 -1.69 -13.79
N LEU A 77 7.08 -2.10 -12.86
CA LEU A 77 8.52 -2.16 -13.10
C LEU A 77 8.94 -3.34 -13.97
N ARG A 78 8.14 -4.40 -13.99
CA ARG A 78 8.39 -5.53 -14.88
C ARG A 78 7.97 -5.09 -16.29
N GLU A 79 8.95 -4.73 -17.12
CA GLU A 79 8.81 -4.84 -18.58
C GLU A 79 8.08 -6.16 -18.87
N PRO A 80 7.02 -6.18 -19.71
CA PRO A 80 6.43 -7.45 -20.10
C PRO A 80 7.58 -8.32 -20.57
N LEU A 81 7.79 -9.46 -19.92
CA LEU A 81 8.80 -10.39 -20.40
C LEU A 81 8.43 -10.63 -21.86
N LYS A 82 9.24 -10.14 -22.81
CA LYS A 82 9.31 -10.71 -24.15
C LYS A 82 9.89 -12.09 -23.96
N ILE A 83 9.10 -12.99 -23.39
CA ILE A 83 9.34 -14.42 -23.43
C ILE A 83 9.04 -14.82 -24.87
N TRP A 84 10.01 -14.50 -25.74
CA TRP A 84 10.21 -15.07 -27.07
C TRP A 84 9.07 -14.72 -28.05
N GLU A 85 9.32 -13.81 -28.99
CA GLU A 85 8.53 -13.80 -30.22
C GLU A 85 8.75 -15.17 -30.89
N HIS A 86 7.67 -15.91 -31.12
CA HIS A 86 7.70 -17.31 -31.60
C HIS A 86 8.51 -17.51 -32.89
N ALA A 87 8.73 -16.44 -33.67
CA ALA A 87 9.50 -16.46 -34.90
C ALA A 87 11.00 -16.74 -34.71
N ASP A 88 11.59 -16.39 -33.57
CA ASP A 88 13.06 -16.44 -33.38
C ASP A 88 13.59 -17.80 -32.90
N ARG A 89 12.69 -18.74 -32.52
CA ARG A 89 13.10 -20.02 -31.93
C ARG A 89 13.54 -21.05 -32.96
N GLU A 90 12.82 -21.18 -34.07
CA GLU A 90 13.15 -22.18 -35.10
C GLU A 90 14.48 -21.84 -35.79
N ASP A 91 14.69 -20.57 -36.14
CA ASP A 91 15.92 -20.14 -36.81
C ASP A 91 17.17 -20.39 -35.95
N LYS A 92 17.11 -20.08 -34.65
CA LYS A 92 18.27 -20.30 -33.75
C LYS A 92 18.47 -21.76 -33.34
N LEU A 93 17.40 -22.55 -33.27
CA LEU A 93 17.51 -24.00 -33.03
C LEU A 93 18.10 -24.70 -34.26
N ASN A 94 17.67 -24.32 -35.46
CA ASN A 94 18.26 -24.82 -36.70
C ASN A 94 19.71 -24.35 -36.87
N GLN A 95 20.07 -23.13 -36.43
CA GLN A 95 21.46 -22.67 -36.44
C GLN A 95 22.36 -23.40 -35.42
N SER A 96 21.86 -23.69 -34.22
CA SER A 96 22.64 -24.35 -33.17
C SER A 96 22.70 -25.88 -33.29
N PHE A 97 21.67 -26.52 -33.85
CA PHE A 97 21.54 -27.98 -33.87
C PHE A 97 21.38 -28.58 -35.27
N GLY A 98 21.18 -27.77 -36.32
CA GLY A 98 21.03 -28.23 -37.70
C GLY A 98 22.34 -28.42 -38.48
N ALA A 99 23.49 -28.36 -37.81
CA ALA A 99 24.81 -28.60 -38.40
C ALA A 99 25.38 -30.01 -38.14
N TYR A 100 24.52 -30.96 -37.74
CA TYR A 100 24.85 -32.39 -37.63
C TYR A 100 23.90 -33.23 -38.47
#